data_AF-A0A831WZI9-F1
#
_entry.id   AF-A0A831WZI9-F1
#
_cell.length_a   1.000
_cell.length_b   1.000
_cell.length_c   1.000
_cell.angle_alpha   90.00
_cell.angle_beta   90.00
_cell.angle_gamma   90.00
#
_symmetry.space_group_name_H-M   'P 1'
#
loop_
_entity.id
_entity.type
_entity.pdbx_description
1 polymer ?
#
loop_
_entity_poly.entity_id
_entity_poly.type
_entity_poly.pdbx_seq_one_letter_code
_entity_poly.pdbx_strand_id
1 'polypeptide(L)'
;MMIEVPPQPADLDQRALRVFLKAIELVGGPRGLVERRRLTWLPSLMEAAFAVVLHEEHHRTTEEIAQFLGLSSAAVRNMLRAPTEAVVERLQGEEPAAHNVHIAGGLARLAYQALRREASSAGA
;
A
#
# COMPACT_ATOMS: atom_id res chain seq x y z
N MET A 1 38.33 12.47 5.35
CA MET A 1 37.46 11.70 6.27
C MET A 1 36.29 11.23 5.43
N MET A 2 36.17 9.93 5.15
CA MET A 2 34.94 9.40 4.54
C MET A 2 33.86 9.45 5.62
N ILE A 3 32.77 10.15 5.34
CA ILE A 3 31.60 10.15 6.19
C ILE A 3 30.79 8.93 5.75
N GLU A 4 30.91 7.83 6.47
CA GLU A 4 29.97 6.72 6.32
C GLU A 4 28.62 7.20 6.86
N VAL A 5 27.69 7.49 5.95
CA VAL A 5 26.29 7.76 6.30
C VAL A 5 25.62 6.39 6.42
N PRO A 6 25.31 5.89 7.63
CA PRO A 6 24.54 4.65 7.76
C PRO A 6 23.18 4.86 7.07
N PRO A 7 22.64 3.84 6.37
CA PRO A 7 21.35 3.96 5.71
C PRO A 7 20.31 4.37 6.75
N GLN A 8 19.76 5.56 6.55
CA GLN A 8 18.84 6.17 7.49
C GLN A 8 17.51 5.40 7.47
N PRO A 9 16.89 5.09 8.62
CA PRO A 9 15.53 4.54 8.69
C PRO A 9 14.47 5.38 7.96
N ALA A 10 14.81 6.63 7.62
CA ALA A 10 13.99 7.61 6.92
C ALA A 10 13.56 7.24 5.49
N ASP A 11 14.03 6.14 4.89
CA ASP A 11 13.51 5.70 3.59
C ASP A 11 12.18 4.95 3.73
N LEU A 12 12.08 3.95 4.62
CA LEU A 12 10.90 3.08 4.71
C LEU A 12 9.59 3.87 4.93
N ASP A 13 9.57 4.76 5.91
CA ASP A 13 8.38 5.58 6.21
C ASP A 13 8.02 6.49 5.04
N GLN A 14 9.01 7.05 4.34
CA GLN A 14 8.77 7.89 3.17
C GLN A 14 8.29 7.08 1.96
N ARG A 15 8.83 5.88 1.75
CA ARG A 15 8.35 4.94 0.73
C ARG A 15 6.90 4.54 0.99
N ALA A 16 6.59 4.13 2.22
CA ALA A 16 5.24 3.77 2.63
C ALA A 16 4.28 4.95 2.48
N LEU A 17 4.68 6.15 2.91
CA LEU A 17 3.89 7.37 2.75
C LEU A 17 3.62 7.69 1.27
N ARG A 18 4.60 7.50 0.38
CA ARG A 18 4.39 7.69 -1.07
C ARG A 18 3.34 6.72 -1.62
N VAL A 19 3.41 5.44 -1.24
CA VAL A 19 2.41 4.43 -1.63
C VAL A 19 1.03 4.82 -1.09
N PHE A 20 0.96 5.21 0.18
CA PHE A 20 -0.28 5.66 0.81
C PHE A 20 -0.89 6.86 0.07
N LEU A 21 -0.11 7.91 -0.19
CA LEU A 21 -0.60 9.10 -0.89
C LEU A 21 -1.06 8.79 -2.31
N LYS A 22 -0.34 7.91 -3.03
CA LYS A 22 -0.77 7.45 -4.35
C LYS A 22 -2.09 6.67 -4.27
N ALA A 23 -2.27 5.84 -3.25
CA ALA A 23 -3.56 5.18 -3.01
C ALA A 23 -4.70 6.19 -2.76
N ILE A 24 -4.45 7.27 -2.02
CA ILE A 24 -5.42 8.35 -1.81
C ILE A 24 -5.75 9.06 -3.14
N GLU A 25 -4.74 9.35 -3.97
CA GLU A 25 -4.93 9.92 -5.30
C GLU A 25 -5.86 9.06 -6.16
N LEU A 26 -5.63 7.75 -6.21
CA LEU A 26 -6.43 6.79 -6.98
C LEU A 26 -7.90 6.73 -6.55
N VAL A 27 -8.22 7.10 -5.31
CA VAL A 27 -9.61 7.11 -4.80
C VAL A 27 -10.29 8.48 -4.82
N GLY A 28 -9.74 9.43 -5.57
CA GLY A 28 -10.29 10.78 -5.75
C GLY A 28 -9.58 11.86 -4.92
N GLY A 29 -8.40 11.55 -4.38
CA GLY A 29 -7.59 12.50 -3.61
C GLY A 29 -8.23 12.91 -2.28
N PRO A 30 -7.75 14.02 -1.67
CA PRO A 30 -8.27 14.51 -0.39
C PRO A 30 -9.77 14.80 -0.39
N ARG A 31 -10.32 15.27 -1.52
CA ARG A 31 -11.76 15.52 -1.66
C ARG A 31 -12.55 14.22 -1.64
N GLY A 32 -12.08 13.17 -2.33
CA GLY A 32 -12.66 11.84 -2.27
C GLY A 32 -12.67 11.24 -0.86
N LEU A 33 -11.70 11.57 -0.01
CA LEU A 33 -11.73 11.19 1.41
C LEU A 33 -12.86 11.88 2.19
N VAL A 34 -13.07 13.18 1.96
CA VAL A 34 -14.14 13.95 2.63
C VAL A 34 -15.52 13.40 2.27
N GLU A 35 -15.71 13.00 1.02
CA GLU A 35 -16.96 12.40 0.52
C GLU A 35 -17.22 11.03 1.15
N ARG A 36 -16.16 10.24 1.37
CA ARG A 36 -16.20 8.94 2.04
C ARG A 36 -16.24 9.15 3.55
N ARG A 37 -17.41 9.56 4.08
CA ARG A 37 -17.71 9.90 5.49
C ARG A 37 -17.23 8.91 6.57
N ARG A 38 -16.80 7.69 6.22
CA ARG A 38 -16.22 6.69 7.12
C ARG A 38 -14.82 6.31 6.63
N LEU A 39 -13.80 6.81 7.33
CA LEU A 39 -12.38 6.66 7.00
C LEU A 39 -11.67 5.60 7.86
N THR A 40 -12.42 4.66 8.42
CA THR A 40 -11.89 3.58 9.30
C THR A 40 -10.90 2.65 8.59
N TRP A 41 -10.79 2.74 7.26
CA TRP A 41 -9.87 1.97 6.43
C TRP A 41 -8.49 2.65 6.26
N LEU A 42 -8.32 3.91 6.67
CA LEU A 42 -7.04 4.63 6.52
C LEU A 42 -5.87 3.98 7.30
N PRO A 43 -6.03 3.55 8.57
CA PRO A 43 -4.97 2.85 9.28
C PRO A 43 -4.57 1.54 8.57
N SER A 44 -5.55 0.73 8.15
CA SER A 44 -5.29 -0.52 7.42
C SER A 44 -4.67 -0.28 6.04
N LEU A 45 -4.95 0.86 5.39
CA LEU A 45 -4.23 1.24 4.16
C LEU A 45 -2.78 1.58 4.46
N MET A 46 -2.49 2.28 5.56
CA MET A 46 -1.11 2.59 5.93
C MET A 46 -0.32 1.31 6.26
N GLU A 47 -0.91 0.39 7.03
CA GLU A 47 -0.34 -0.94 7.26
C GLU A 47 -0.05 -1.67 5.95
N ALA A 48 -0.97 -1.61 4.99
CA ALA A 48 -0.78 -2.20 3.67
C ALA A 48 0.32 -1.52 2.85
N ALA A 49 0.47 -0.21 2.94
CA ALA A 49 1.56 0.51 2.30
C ALA A 49 2.92 0.05 2.84
N PHE A 50 3.06 -0.06 4.17
CA PHE A 50 4.28 -0.61 4.79
C PHE A 50 4.52 -2.06 4.37
N ALA A 51 3.51 -2.92 4.43
CA ALA A 51 3.63 -4.32 4.05
C ALA A 51 4.11 -4.49 2.61
N VAL A 52 3.54 -3.72 1.66
CA VAL A 52 3.93 -3.77 0.25
C VAL A 52 5.36 -3.31 0.05
N VAL A 53 5.79 -2.20 0.65
CA VAL A 53 7.17 -1.70 0.53
C VAL A 53 8.17 -2.68 1.14
N LEU A 54 7.90 -3.19 2.35
CA LEU A 54 8.76 -4.18 3.01
C LEU A 54 8.90 -5.45 2.17
N HIS A 55 7.82 -5.89 1.54
CA HIS A 55 7.83 -7.09 0.70
C HIS A 55 8.58 -6.87 -0.61
N GLU A 56 8.26 -5.79 -1.32
CA GLU A 56 8.69 -5.57 -2.70
C GLU A 56 10.08 -4.94 -2.82
N GLU A 57 10.44 -4.03 -1.91
CA GLU A 57 11.70 -3.28 -1.95
C GLU A 57 12.76 -3.86 -0.99
N HIS A 58 12.32 -4.41 0.15
CA HIS A 58 13.22 -4.94 1.18
C HIS A 58 13.22 -6.48 1.27
N HIS A 59 12.46 -7.16 0.41
CA HIS A 59 12.36 -8.62 0.33
C HIS A 59 12.05 -9.31 1.67
N ARG A 60 11.34 -8.62 2.56
CA ARG A 60 10.94 -9.19 3.86
C ARG A 60 9.90 -10.28 3.67
N THR A 61 10.02 -11.32 4.49
CA THR A 61 9.05 -12.41 4.57
C THR A 61 7.74 -11.95 5.21
N THR A 62 6.67 -12.72 5.01
CA THR A 62 5.37 -12.43 5.62
C THR A 62 5.47 -12.39 7.15
N GLU A 63 6.28 -13.25 7.74
CA GLU A 63 6.49 -13.37 9.18
C GLU A 63 7.24 -12.16 9.76
N GLU A 64 8.29 -11.68 9.10
CA GLU A 64 8.99 -10.45 9.51
C GLU A 64 8.09 -9.22 9.43
N ILE A 65 7.29 -9.11 8.37
CA ILE A 65 6.34 -8.00 8.19
C ILE A 65 5.26 -8.05 9.28
N ALA A 66 4.75 -9.24 9.59
CA ALA A 66 3.77 -9.45 10.65
C ALA A 66 4.32 -9.01 12.02
N GLN A 67 5.56 -9.39 12.34
CA GLN A 67 6.25 -8.95 13.55
C GLN A 67 6.42 -7.42 13.58
N PHE A 68 6.84 -6.81 12.46
CA PHE A 68 7.05 -5.37 12.36
C PHE A 68 5.74 -4.58 12.57
N LEU A 69 4.63 -5.03 11.98
CA LEU A 69 3.34 -4.35 12.04
C LEU A 69 2.49 -4.72 13.27
N GLY A 70 2.90 -5.73 14.05
CA GLY A 70 2.08 -6.26 15.14
C GLY A 70 0.82 -6.98 14.64
N LEU A 71 0.88 -7.59 13.46
CA LEU A 71 -0.21 -8.32 12.81
C LEU A 71 0.06 -9.83 12.81
N SER A 72 -0.94 -10.62 12.41
CA SER A 72 -0.72 -12.05 12.13
C SER A 72 -0.15 -12.25 10.72
N SER A 73 0.68 -13.29 10.53
CA SER A 73 1.17 -13.67 9.19
C SER A 73 0.02 -13.94 8.21
N ALA A 74 -1.12 -14.44 8.69
CA ALA A 74 -2.30 -14.62 7.86
C ALA A 74 -2.88 -13.29 7.37
N ALA A 75 -2.98 -12.28 8.23
CA ALA A 75 -3.45 -10.95 7.86
C ALA A 75 -2.54 -10.29 6.81
N VAL A 76 -1.22 -10.35 7.02
CA VAL A 76 -0.23 -9.83 6.06
C VAL A 76 -0.33 -10.56 4.73
N ARG A 77 -0.45 -11.90 4.74
CA ARG A 77 -0.59 -12.70 3.52
C ARG A 77 -1.85 -12.32 2.75
N ASN A 78 -2.98 -12.14 3.43
CA ASN A 78 -4.24 -11.75 2.81
C ASN A 78 -4.14 -10.35 2.17
N MET A 79 -3.47 -9.42 2.85
CA MET A 79 -3.23 -8.06 2.36
C MET A 79 -2.31 -8.04 1.13
N LEU A 80 -1.18 -8.77 1.15
CA LEU A 80 -0.23 -8.85 0.03
C LEU A 80 -0.78 -9.62 -1.19
N ARG A 81 -1.76 -10.49 -0.99
CA ARG A 81 -2.42 -11.26 -2.07
C ARG A 81 -3.75 -10.69 -2.52
N ALA A 82 -4.20 -9.58 -1.91
CA ALA A 82 -5.49 -9.00 -2.22
C ALA A 82 -5.57 -8.62 -3.71
N PRO A 83 -6.61 -9.08 -4.44
CA PRO A 83 -6.77 -8.78 -5.86
C PRO A 83 -6.92 -7.28 -6.08
N THR A 84 -6.27 -6.77 -7.13
CA THR A 84 -6.29 -5.35 -7.50
C THR A 84 -7.55 -4.99 -8.27
N GLU A 85 -8.14 -5.95 -8.97
CA GLU A 85 -9.30 -5.81 -9.86
C GLU A 85 -10.56 -5.49 -9.05
N ALA A 86 -10.79 -6.25 -7.97
CA ALA A 86 -11.92 -6.03 -7.06
C ALA A 86 -11.89 -4.67 -6.35
N VAL A 87 -10.72 -4.03 -6.26
CA VAL A 87 -10.61 -2.66 -5.74
C VAL A 87 -11.09 -1.66 -6.79
N VAL A 88 -10.77 -1.86 -8.06
CA VAL A 88 -11.22 -0.99 -9.16
C VAL A 88 -12.74 -1.04 -9.28
N GLU A 89 -13.33 -2.24 -9.29
CA GLU A 89 -14.79 -2.45 -9.33
C GLU A 89 -15.48 -1.68 -8.20
N ARG A 90 -15.00 -1.85 -6.97
CA ARG A 90 -15.57 -1.19 -5.80
C ARG A 90 -15.37 0.33 -5.78
N LEU A 91 -14.29 0.84 -6.38
CA LEU A 91 -14.06 2.27 -6.52
C LEU A 91 -14.95 2.92 -7.58
N GLN A 92 -15.35 2.15 -8.60
CA GLN A 92 -16.28 2.56 -9.65
C GLN A 92 -17.75 2.47 -9.21
N GLY A 93 -18.01 2.03 -7.98
CA GLY A 93 -19.36 1.87 -7.44
C GLY A 93 -20.03 0.56 -7.85
N GLU A 94 -19.26 -0.38 -8.39
CA GLU A 94 -19.72 -1.73 -8.72
C GLU A 94 -19.59 -2.65 -7.51
N GLU A 95 -20.49 -3.64 -7.39
CA GLU A 95 -20.33 -4.72 -6.42
C GLU A 95 -19.18 -5.62 -6.87
N PRO A 96 -18.08 -5.74 -6.10
CA PRO A 96 -16.94 -6.51 -6.52
C PRO A 96 -17.29 -7.99 -6.66
N ALA A 97 -16.84 -8.63 -7.74
CA ALA A 97 -17.12 -10.04 -8.00
C ALA A 97 -16.56 -10.97 -6.90
N ALA A 98 -15.50 -10.52 -6.22
CA ALA A 98 -14.87 -11.22 -5.11
C ALA A 98 -15.39 -10.73 -3.75
N HIS A 99 -15.94 -11.66 -2.98
CA HIS A 99 -16.37 -11.43 -1.60
C HIS A 99 -15.15 -11.46 -0.64
N ASN A 100 -15.21 -10.73 0.47
CA ASN A 100 -14.17 -10.69 1.52
C ASN A 100 -12.77 -10.22 1.07
N VAL A 101 -12.70 -9.29 0.11
CA VAL A 101 -11.42 -8.72 -0.35
C VAL A 101 -10.89 -7.70 0.66
N HIS A 102 -9.60 -7.80 1.00
CA HIS A 102 -8.90 -6.78 1.77
C HIS A 102 -8.62 -5.55 0.90
N ILE A 103 -9.62 -4.66 0.79
CA ILE A 103 -9.60 -3.49 -0.11
C ILE A 103 -8.36 -2.62 0.09
N ALA A 104 -7.95 -2.39 1.34
CA ALA A 104 -6.72 -1.65 1.66
C ALA A 104 -5.45 -2.31 1.09
N GLY A 105 -5.42 -3.64 1.05
CA GLY A 105 -4.30 -4.41 0.51
C GLY A 105 -4.22 -4.29 -1.00
N GLY A 106 -5.34 -4.49 -1.69
CA GLY A 106 -5.40 -4.34 -3.15
C GLY A 106 -5.10 -2.91 -3.58
N LEU A 107 -5.60 -1.91 -2.84
CA LEU A 107 -5.35 -0.50 -3.13
C LEU A 107 -3.88 -0.11 -2.97
N ALA A 108 -3.22 -0.54 -1.90
CA ALA A 108 -1.79 -0.29 -1.69
C ALA A 108 -0.93 -0.93 -2.79
N ARG A 109 -1.26 -2.15 -3.21
CA ARG A 109 -0.56 -2.84 -4.31
C ARG A 109 -0.73 -2.10 -5.63
N LEU A 110 -1.96 -1.68 -5.95
CA LEU A 110 -2.25 -0.91 -7.16
C LEU A 110 -1.47 0.42 -7.18
N ALA A 111 -1.45 1.11 -6.04
CA ALA A 111 -0.70 2.36 -5.87
C ALA A 111 0.81 2.16 -6.07
N TYR A 112 1.39 1.12 -5.47
CA TYR A 112 2.80 0.78 -5.65
C TYR A 112 3.15 0.47 -7.12
N GLN A 113 2.32 -0.31 -7.81
CA GLN A 113 2.49 -0.59 -9.24
C GLN A 113 2.41 0.66 -10.10
N ALA A 114 1.52 1.61 -9.77
CA ALA A 114 1.44 2.90 -10.46
C ALA A 114 2.74 3.70 -10.29
N LEU A 115 3.25 3.82 -9.06
CA LEU A 115 4.52 4.51 -8.78
C LEU A 115 5.71 3.88 -9.52
N ARG A 116 5.77 2.54 -9.58
CA ARG A 116 6.81 1.84 -10.34
C ARG A 116 6.75 2.14 -11.84
N ARG A 117 5.54 2.19 -12.41
CA ARG A 117 5.35 2.54 -13.83
C ARG A 117 5.76 3.98 -14.12
N GLU A 118 5.37 4.92 -13.26
CA GLU A 118 5.74 6.34 -13.37
C GLU A 118 7.26 6.53 -13.31
N ALA A 119 7.94 5.86 -12.37
CA ALA A 119 9.39 5.91 -12.25
C ALA A 119 10.10 5.37 -13.51
N SER A 120 9.59 4.27 -14.10
CA SER A 120 10.12 3.74 -15.35
C SER A 120 9.89 4.67 -16.54
N SER A 121 8.78 5.43 -16.56
CA SER A 121 8.47 6.39 -17.64
C SER A 121 9.21 7.73 -17.54
N ALA A 122 9.65 8.13 -16.34
CA ALA A 122 10.41 9.35 -16.11
C ALA A 122 11.91 9.19 -16.37
N GLY A 123 12.39 7.95 -16.48
CA GLY A 123 13.78 7.61 -16.78
C GLY A 123 14.06 7.27 -18.25
N ALA A 124 13.06 7.41 -19.13
CA ALA A 124 13.16 7.25 -20.59
C ALA A 124 13.13 8.62 -21.28
#